data_AF-A0A9P6GW49-F1
#
_entry.id   AF-A0A9P6GW49-F1
#
_cell.length_a   1.000
_cell.length_b   1.000
_cell.length_c   1.000
_cell.angle_alpha   90.00
_cell.angle_beta   90.00
_cell.angle_gamma   90.00
#
_symmetry.space_group_name_H-M   'P 1'
#
loop_
_entity.id
_entity.type
_entity.pdbx_description
1 polymer ?
#
loop_
_entity_poly.entity_id
_entity_poly.type
_entity_poly.pdbx_seq_one_letter_code
_entity_poly.pdbx_strand_id
1 'polypeptide(L)'
;MLLLFFISQIICDNIEIDLKDFDEVTVNNNVIRSSDLNGYTSIKISHPGTSIYKLVKTGNRKFKLIDVTRYFDKKYERKIRVDFEDRSHGVLLGQGIMIVLTSLVALCFLFVFKNIFGVFKI
;
A
#
# COMPACT_ATOMS: atom_id res chain seq x y z
N MET A 1 19.90 -3.62 -9.19
CA MET A 1 18.97 -2.73 -9.93
C MET A 1 17.82 -3.51 -10.60
N LEU A 2 18.07 -4.65 -11.26
CA LEU A 2 16.99 -5.50 -11.84
C LEU A 2 15.94 -5.99 -10.82
N LEU A 3 16.37 -6.37 -9.61
CA LEU A 3 15.46 -6.86 -8.57
C LEU A 3 14.42 -5.80 -8.15
N LEU A 4 14.83 -4.54 -8.06
CA LEU A 4 13.91 -3.42 -7.73
C LEU A 4 12.87 -3.20 -8.84
N PHE A 5 13.24 -3.43 -10.10
CA PHE A 5 12.32 -3.31 -11.23
C PHE A 5 11.33 -4.49 -11.29
N PHE A 6 11.77 -5.70 -10.94
CA PHE A 6 10.86 -6.84 -10.79
C PHE A 6 9.91 -6.66 -9.60
N ILE A 7 10.41 -6.16 -8.46
CA ILE A 7 9.58 -5.86 -7.29
C ILE A 7 8.58 -4.76 -7.58
N SER A 8 8.93 -3.71 -8.36
CA SER A 8 7.98 -2.65 -8.70
C SER A 8 6.82 -3.12 -9.58
N GLN A 9 7.02 -4.16 -10.40
CA GLN A 9 5.93 -4.77 -11.17
C GLN A 9 5.00 -5.65 -10.32
N ILE A 10 5.48 -6.15 -9.16
CA ILE A 10 4.67 -6.92 -8.19
C ILE A 10 3.76 -5.99 -7.35
N ILE A 11 3.97 -4.66 -7.39
CA ILE A 11 3.17 -3.70 -6.62
C ILE A 11 1.74 -3.54 -7.17
N CYS A 12 1.46 -3.96 -8.42
CA CYS A 12 0.26 -3.54 -9.14
C CYS A 12 -0.91 -4.55 -9.18
N ASP A 13 -0.98 -5.50 -8.24
CA ASP A 13 -2.14 -6.40 -8.11
C ASP A 13 -3.21 -5.84 -7.16
N ASN A 14 -2.96 -4.66 -6.59
CA ASN A 14 -3.91 -3.95 -5.77
C ASN A 14 -3.98 -2.47 -6.14
N ILE A 15 -5.16 -1.91 -5.93
CA ILE A 15 -5.44 -0.48 -6.01
C ILE A 15 -5.91 -0.06 -4.64
N GLU A 16 -5.21 0.87 -4.02
CA GLU A 16 -5.60 1.44 -2.75
C GLU A 16 -6.00 2.91 -2.90
N ILE A 17 -7.07 3.30 -2.21
CA ILE A 17 -7.64 4.64 -2.27
C ILE A 17 -8.03 5.07 -0.86
N ASP A 18 -7.57 6.24 -0.41
CA ASP A 18 -8.00 6.82 0.86
C ASP A 18 -9.47 7.25 0.77
N LEU A 19 -10.22 7.11 1.87
CA LEU A 19 -11.64 7.51 1.94
C LEU A 19 -11.86 9.00 1.66
N LYS A 20 -10.87 9.84 1.94
CA LYS A 20 -10.91 11.29 1.65
C LYS A 20 -10.84 11.61 0.16
N ASP A 21 -10.41 10.67 -0.67
CA ASP A 21 -10.17 10.89 -2.11
C ASP A 21 -11.37 10.48 -2.97
N PHE A 22 -12.35 9.79 -2.39
CA PHE A 22 -13.57 9.37 -3.09
C PHE A 22 -14.85 9.57 -2.27
N ASP A 23 -15.98 9.66 -2.96
CA ASP A 23 -17.33 9.61 -2.41
C ASP A 23 -17.98 8.26 -2.75
N GLU A 24 -17.70 7.76 -3.96
CA GLU A 24 -18.29 6.52 -4.47
C GLU A 24 -17.29 5.74 -5.35
N VAL A 25 -17.16 4.45 -5.13
CA VAL A 25 -16.38 3.53 -5.97
C VAL A 25 -17.25 2.35 -6.38
N THR A 26 -17.41 2.13 -7.68
CA THR A 26 -18.13 0.97 -8.23
C THR A 26 -17.16 -0.17 -8.58
N VAL A 27 -17.34 -1.35 -7.99
CA VAL A 27 -16.55 -2.58 -8.23
C VAL A 27 -17.50 -3.74 -8.55
N ASN A 28 -17.40 -4.36 -9.72
CA ASN A 28 -18.27 -5.47 -10.15
C ASN A 28 -19.78 -5.22 -9.89
N ASN A 29 -20.26 -4.03 -10.27
CA ASN A 29 -21.64 -3.54 -10.05
C ASN A 29 -22.03 -3.28 -8.59
N ASN A 30 -21.16 -3.55 -7.61
CA ASN A 30 -21.35 -3.12 -6.23
C ASN A 30 -20.87 -1.69 -6.07
N VAL A 31 -21.66 -0.88 -5.38
CA VAL A 31 -21.37 0.53 -5.09
C VAL A 31 -20.88 0.63 -3.65
N ILE A 32 -19.67 1.14 -3.46
CA ILE A 32 -19.06 1.40 -2.16
C ILE A 32 -19.06 2.91 -1.96
N ARG A 33 -19.66 3.39 -0.87
CA ARG A 33 -19.65 4.82 -0.53
C ARG A 33 -18.73 5.07 0.65
N SER A 34 -17.94 6.13 0.59
CA SER A 34 -17.04 6.48 1.70
C SER A 34 -17.83 6.86 2.96
N SER A 35 -19.05 7.37 2.82
CA SER A 35 -19.97 7.64 3.93
C SER A 35 -20.35 6.42 4.76
N ASP A 36 -20.28 5.23 4.17
CA ASP A 36 -20.76 3.99 4.79
C ASP A 36 -19.61 3.28 5.54
N LEU A 37 -18.37 3.78 5.41
CA LEU A 37 -17.14 3.14 5.89
C LEU A 37 -16.57 3.82 7.14
N ASN A 38 -17.41 3.96 8.17
CA ASN A 38 -17.01 4.52 9.46
C ASN A 38 -15.95 3.65 10.15
N GLY A 39 -14.87 4.29 10.62
CA GLY A 39 -13.78 3.60 11.34
C GLY A 39 -12.71 2.99 10.43
N TYR A 40 -12.84 3.12 9.12
CA TYR A 40 -11.78 2.80 8.17
C TYR A 40 -11.12 4.08 7.65
N THR A 41 -9.99 3.94 6.98
CA THR A 41 -9.23 5.06 6.39
C THR A 41 -9.03 4.92 4.88
N SER A 42 -8.96 3.69 4.39
CA SER A 42 -8.76 3.39 2.97
C SER A 42 -9.51 2.13 2.55
N ILE A 43 -9.70 1.99 1.25
CA ILE A 43 -10.16 0.76 0.63
C ILE A 43 -9.03 0.17 -0.20
N LYS A 44 -8.90 -1.15 -0.17
CA LYS A 44 -7.93 -1.89 -0.96
C LYS A 44 -8.63 -2.89 -1.85
N ILE A 45 -8.46 -2.70 -3.14
CA ILE A 45 -9.07 -3.51 -4.19
C ILE A 45 -7.98 -4.41 -4.75
N SER A 46 -8.05 -5.71 -4.46
CA SER A 46 -7.08 -6.70 -4.93
C SER A 46 -7.64 -7.51 -6.10
N HIS A 47 -6.84 -7.71 -7.13
CA HIS A 47 -7.18 -8.49 -8.32
C HIS A 47 -6.06 -9.47 -8.68
N PRO A 48 -6.35 -10.53 -9.45
CA PRO A 48 -5.28 -11.42 -9.94
C PRO A 48 -4.28 -10.66 -10.82
N GLY A 49 -2.99 -10.93 -10.68
CA GLY A 49 -1.95 -10.32 -11.52
C GLY A 49 -1.98 -10.71 -13.00
N THR A 50 -2.82 -11.68 -13.38
CA THR A 50 -3.12 -11.98 -14.79
C THR A 50 -4.13 -11.00 -15.41
N SER A 51 -4.62 -10.04 -14.62
CA SER A 51 -5.66 -9.09 -15.03
C SER A 51 -5.19 -7.66 -14.79
N ILE A 52 -5.54 -6.78 -15.72
CA ILE A 52 -5.25 -5.36 -15.67
C ILE A 52 -6.55 -4.63 -15.40
N TYR A 53 -6.67 -4.06 -14.22
CA TYR A 53 -7.79 -3.20 -13.86
C TYR A 53 -7.35 -1.75 -13.85
N LYS A 54 -8.28 -0.87 -14.23
CA LYS A 54 -8.09 0.57 -14.19
C LYS A 54 -9.22 1.23 -13.43
N LEU A 55 -8.86 2.12 -12.53
CA LEU A 55 -9.81 3.01 -11.88
C LEU A 55 -10.09 4.20 -12.80
N VAL A 56 -11.35 4.37 -13.22
CA VAL A 56 -11.77 5.46 -14.12
C VAL A 56 -12.69 6.40 -13.36
N LYS A 57 -12.39 7.71 -13.42
CA LYS A 57 -13.22 8.74 -12.83
C LYS A 57 -14.51 8.91 -13.64
N THR A 58 -15.66 8.74 -12.99
CA THR A 58 -17.00 8.86 -13.60
C THR A 58 -17.73 10.14 -13.17
N GLY A 59 -17.25 10.82 -12.13
CA GLY A 59 -17.81 12.06 -11.62
C GLY A 59 -16.87 12.73 -10.62
N ASN A 60 -17.34 13.78 -9.94
CA ASN A 60 -16.54 14.37 -8.87
C ASN A 60 -16.36 13.37 -7.74
N ARG A 61 -15.11 12.98 -7.44
CA ARG A 61 -14.76 11.95 -6.44
C ARG A 61 -15.50 10.62 -6.62
N LYS A 62 -16.03 10.34 -7.82
CA LYS A 62 -16.67 9.06 -8.15
C LYS A 62 -15.82 8.27 -9.11
N PHE A 63 -15.63 6.99 -8.82
CA PHE A 63 -14.77 6.11 -9.60
C PHE A 63 -15.46 4.80 -9.93
N LYS A 64 -15.05 4.20 -11.04
CA LYS A 64 -15.47 2.86 -11.45
C LYS A 64 -14.24 2.04 -11.79
N LEU A 65 -14.17 0.84 -11.24
CA LEU A 65 -13.16 -0.13 -11.59
C LEU A 65 -13.55 -0.81 -12.91
N ILE A 66 -12.67 -0.74 -13.90
CA ILE A 66 -12.89 -1.30 -15.23
C ILE A 66 -11.78 -2.31 -15.54
N ASP A 67 -12.19 -3.50 -15.98
CA ASP A 67 -11.29 -4.50 -16.52
C ASP A 67 -10.84 -4.07 -17.92
N VAL A 68 -9.55 -3.81 -18.08
CA VAL A 68 -8.89 -3.44 -19.34
C VAL A 68 -7.95 -4.55 -19.83
N THR A 69 -8.04 -5.74 -19.24
CA THR A 69 -7.30 -6.93 -19.66
C THR A 69 -7.64 -7.27 -21.11
N ARG A 70 -6.62 -7.50 -21.94
CA ARG A 70 -6.82 -8.05 -23.29
C ARG A 70 -6.89 -9.57 -23.21
N TYR A 71 -8.04 -10.12 -23.59
CA TYR A 71 -8.27 -11.56 -23.66
C TYR A 71 -8.09 -12.04 -25.11
N PHE A 72 -7.46 -13.20 -25.30
CA PHE A 72 -7.29 -13.80 -26.62
C PHE A 72 -8.57 -14.48 -27.15
N ASP A 73 -9.36 -15.08 -26.26
CA ASP A 73 -10.60 -15.78 -26.62
C ASP A 73 -11.82 -15.10 -25.97
N LYS A 74 -12.00 -15.29 -24.66
CA LYS A 74 -13.18 -14.83 -23.93
C LYS A 74 -12.80 -14.15 -22.64
N LYS A 75 -13.71 -13.32 -22.18
CA LYS A 75 -13.62 -12.70 -20.86
C LYS A 75 -13.92 -13.74 -19.79
N TYR A 76 -13.03 -13.84 -18.82
CA TYR A 76 -13.20 -14.72 -17.67
C TYR A 76 -13.71 -13.91 -16.48
N GLU A 77 -14.67 -14.44 -15.75
CA GLU A 77 -15.10 -13.85 -14.49
C GLU A 77 -13.98 -14.01 -13.46
N ARG A 78 -13.61 -12.91 -12.80
CA ARG A 78 -12.51 -12.88 -11.83
C ARG A 78 -13.03 -12.41 -10.49
N LYS A 79 -12.54 -13.06 -9.43
CA LYS A 79 -12.81 -12.64 -8.06
C LYS A 79 -11.96 -11.41 -7.75
N ILE A 80 -12.63 -10.29 -7.54
CA ILE A 80 -12.05 -9.07 -7.01
C ILE A 80 -12.33 -9.06 -5.53
N ARG A 81 -11.29 -8.86 -4.72
CA ARG A 81 -11.43 -8.72 -3.28
C ARG A 81 -11.38 -7.24 -2.94
N VAL A 82 -12.31 -6.80 -2.09
CA VAL A 82 -12.30 -5.45 -1.54
C VAL A 82 -12.14 -5.59 -0.03
N ASP A 83 -11.06 -5.04 0.49
CA ASP A 83 -10.76 -4.96 1.91
C ASP A 83 -10.84 -3.50 2.38
N PHE A 84 -11.22 -3.29 3.64
CA PHE A 84 -11.27 -1.98 4.27
C PHE A 84 -10.16 -1.92 5.33
N GLU A 85 -9.29 -0.92 5.24
CA GLU A 85 -8.12 -0.81 6.11
C GLU A 85 -8.22 0.44 7.01
N ASP A 86 -7.93 0.26 8.29
CA ASP A 86 -7.69 1.34 9.25
C ASP A 86 -6.18 1.53 9.42
N ARG A 87 -5.66 2.60 8.85
CA ARG A 87 -4.28 3.02 9.03
C ARG A 87 -4.20 3.96 10.20
N SER A 88 -3.89 3.41 11.36
CA SER A 88 -3.41 4.18 12.51
C SER A 88 -2.04 4.79 12.20
N HIS A 89 -2.04 5.97 11.56
CA HIS A 89 -0.83 6.71 11.12
C HIS A 89 0.12 7.02 12.29
N GLY A 90 -0.36 7.03 13.54
CA GLY A 90 0.46 7.27 14.74
C GLY A 90 1.42 6.13 15.08
N VAL A 91 1.13 4.89 14.70
CA VAL A 91 1.96 3.73 15.08
C VAL A 91 3.28 3.71 14.32
N LEU A 92 3.25 4.04 13.02
CA LEU A 92 4.45 4.08 12.17
C LEU A 92 5.39 5.23 12.55
N LEU A 93 4.84 6.39 12.94
CA LEU A 93 5.64 7.52 13.41
C LEU A 93 6.38 7.17 14.72
N GLY A 94 5.67 6.54 15.67
CA GLY A 94 6.26 6.07 16.92
C GLY A 94 7.35 5.01 16.71
N GLN A 95 7.12 4.05 15.81
CA GLN A 95 8.12 3.05 15.43
C GLN A 95 9.36 3.70 14.80
N GLY A 96 9.19 4.70 13.93
CA GLY A 96 10.29 5.45 13.33
C GLY A 96 11.16 6.15 14.38
N ILE A 97 10.56 6.81 15.37
CA ILE A 97 11.27 7.46 16.47
C ILE A 97 12.07 6.42 17.28
N MET A 98 11.47 5.26 17.58
CA MET A 98 12.14 4.18 18.31
C MET A 98 13.35 3.61 17.56
N ILE A 99 13.25 3.45 16.23
CA ILE A 99 14.38 3.00 15.39
C ILE A 99 15.52 4.02 15.43
N VAL A 100 15.21 5.32 15.35
CA VAL A 100 16.23 6.38 15.40
C VAL A 100 16.92 6.42 16.76
N LEU A 101 16.16 6.35 17.85
CA LEU A 101 16.71 6.36 19.21
C LEU A 101 17.60 5.14 19.47
N THR A 102 17.13 3.95 19.11
CA THR A 102 17.91 2.70 19.29
C THR A 102 19.19 2.71 18.46
N SER A 103 19.13 3.24 17.23
CA SER A 103 20.32 3.40 16.37
C SER A 103 21.34 4.38 16.94
N LEU A 104 20.88 5.50 17.50
CA LEU A 104 21.75 6.47 18.19
C LEU A 104 22.44 5.84 19.41
N VAL A 105 21.70 5.09 20.23
CA VAL A 105 22.27 4.38 21.39
C VAL A 105 23.32 3.37 20.95
N ALA A 106 23.04 2.59 19.90
CA ALA A 106 24.00 1.63 19.35
C ALA A 106 25.27 2.33 18.81
N LEU A 107 25.14 3.46 18.11
CA LEU A 107 26.27 4.25 17.64
C LEU A 107 27.11 4.83 18.79
N CYS A 108 26.46 5.37 19.83
CA CYS A 108 27.15 5.83 21.03
C CYS A 108 27.92 4.69 21.69
N PHE A 109 27.31 3.51 21.81
CA PHE A 109 27.96 2.32 22.36
C PHE A 109 29.18 1.92 21.53
N LEU A 110 29.07 1.87 20.20
CA LEU A 110 30.20 1.58 19.31
C LEU A 110 31.32 2.63 19.42
N PHE A 111 31.00 3.92 19.53
CA PHE A 111 31.99 4.98 19.70
C PHE A 111 32.71 4.89 21.03
N VAL A 112 31.96 4.65 22.11
CA VAL A 112 32.50 4.44 23.46
C VAL A 112 33.40 3.20 23.49
N PHE A 113 32.96 2.08 22.90
CA PHE A 113 33.77 0.85 22.85
C PHE A 113 35.03 1.02 21.98
N LYS A 114 34.93 1.73 20.86
CA LYS A 114 36.08 2.06 20.01
C LYS A 114 37.12 2.90 20.77
N ASN A 115 36.69 3.89 21.55
CA ASN A 115 37.60 4.80 22.25
C ASN A 115 38.11 4.26 23.60
N ILE A 116 37.29 3.55 24.37
CA ILE A 116 37.68 3.04 25.70
C ILE A 116 38.49 1.75 25.58
N PHE A 117 38.05 0.82 24.74
CA PHE A 117 38.68 -0.51 24.66
C PHE A 117 39.65 -0.66 23.48
N GLY A 118 39.75 0.34 22.59
CA GLY A 118 40.69 0.32 21.46
C GLY A 118 40.51 -0.86 20.49
N VAL A 119 39.33 -1.50 20.51
CA VAL A 119 39.06 -2.78 19.84
C VAL A 119 39.07 -2.66 18.31
N PHE A 120 38.86 -1.46 17.77
CA PHE A 120 38.93 -1.18 16.34
C PHE A 120 40.11 -0.24 16.04
N LYS A 121 41.33 -0.77 16.14
CA LYS A 121 42.49 -0.21 15.43
C LYS A 121 42.49 -0.79 14.02
N ILE A 122 42.21 0.05 13.02
CA ILE A 122 42.63 -0.21 11.63
C ILE A 122 44.09 0.19 11.54
#